data_AF-A0A178GS52-F1
#
_entry.id   AF-A0A178GS52-F1
#
_cell.length_a   1.000
_cell.length_b   1.000
_cell.length_c   1.000
_cell.angle_alpha   90.00
_cell.angle_beta   90.00
_cell.angle_gamma   90.00
#
_symmetry.space_group_name_H-M   'P 1'
#
loop_
_entity.id
_entity.type
_entity.pdbx_description
1 polymer ?
#
loop_
_entity_poly.entity_id
_entity_poly.type
_entity_poly.pdbx_seq_one_letter_code
_entity_poly.pdbx_strand_id
1 'polypeptide(L)'
;MISSLLFNFFLILWEVFYTFITLPVIFFSECVITIFLVCSVRVVLFMLRLLCGIKYEVRGMENIPKQPFIIASKHQSPFETFIFILLFRKAVFILKRELKWIPFIGLHLIALKMIFINRSDGISSIRHIIKLAKMRIKENRSIIIFPEGTRTTINQNIK
;
A
#
# COMPACT_ATOMS: atom_id res chain seq x y z
N MET A 1 2.87 -5.55 25.26
CA MET A 1 2.20 -6.76 24.73
C MET A 1 0.68 -6.61 24.67
N ILE A 2 0.01 -6.11 25.72
CA ILE A 2 -1.45 -5.90 25.73
C ILE A 2 -1.88 -4.86 24.67
N SER A 3 -1.22 -3.70 24.60
CA SER A 3 -1.53 -2.66 23.61
C SER A 3 -1.47 -3.12 22.16
N SER A 4 -0.47 -3.94 21.80
CA SER A 4 -0.32 -4.47 20.45
C SER A 4 -1.42 -5.48 20.11
N LEU A 5 -1.88 -6.28 21.08
CA LEU A 5 -3.02 -7.19 20.89
C LEU A 5 -4.31 -6.42 20.68
N LEU A 6 -4.57 -5.40 21.50
CA LEU A 6 -5.73 -4.51 21.33
C LEU A 6 -5.71 -3.82 19.96
N PHE A 7 -4.54 -3.32 19.54
CA PHE A 7 -4.40 -2.70 18.23
C PHE A 7 -4.67 -3.70 17.08
N ASN A 8 -4.14 -4.92 17.15
CA ASN A 8 -4.38 -5.95 16.13
C ASN A 8 -5.87 -6.34 16.06
N PHE A 9 -6.52 -6.48 17.22
CA PHE A 9 -7.95 -6.75 17.29
C PHE A 9 -8.75 -5.61 16.65
N PHE A 10 -8.43 -4.36 17.02
CA PHE A 10 -9.00 -3.17 16.39
C PHE A 10 -8.79 -3.17 14.86
N LEU A 11 -7.58 -3.49 14.39
CA LEU A 11 -7.22 -3.46 12.98
C LEU A 11 -8.10 -4.43 12.17
N ILE A 12 -8.31 -5.65 12.68
CA ILE A 12 -9.17 -6.65 12.03
C ILE A 12 -10.62 -6.16 11.96
N LEU A 13 -11.17 -5.67 13.07
CA LEU A 13 -12.54 -5.14 13.10
C LEU A 13 -12.71 -3.95 12.15
N TRP A 14 -11.72 -3.06 12.14
CA TRP A 14 -11.70 -1.88 11.29
C TRP A 14 -11.65 -2.24 9.81
N GLU A 15 -10.85 -3.23 9.43
CA GLU A 15 -10.73 -3.70 8.04
C GLU A 15 -12.05 -4.30 7.52
N VAL A 16 -12.71 -5.10 8.35
CA VAL A 16 -14.03 -5.67 8.05
C VAL A 16 -15.06 -4.55 7.89
N PHE A 17 -15.16 -3.65 8.87
CA PHE A 17 -16.07 -2.51 8.84
C PHE A 17 -15.85 -1.61 7.62
N TYR A 18 -14.60 -1.23 7.37
CA TYR A 18 -14.19 -0.45 6.21
C TYR A 18 -14.68 -1.09 4.91
N THR A 19 -14.45 -2.39 4.76
CA THR A 19 -14.84 -3.10 3.55
C THR A 19 -16.35 -3.09 3.33
N PHE A 20 -17.15 -3.32 4.37
CA PHE A 20 -18.61 -3.28 4.23
C PHE A 20 -19.10 -1.90 3.78
N ILE A 21 -18.49 -0.83 4.26
CA ILE A 21 -18.83 0.55 3.86
C ILE A 21 -18.44 0.83 2.42
N THR A 22 -17.27 0.37 1.98
CA THR A 22 -16.74 0.69 0.65
C THR A 22 -17.20 -0.27 -0.44
N LEU A 23 -17.73 -1.45 -0.09
CA LEU A 23 -18.19 -2.44 -1.06
C LEU A 23 -19.22 -1.89 -2.08
N PRO A 24 -20.22 -1.07 -1.70
CA PRO A 24 -21.15 -0.49 -2.66
C PRO A 24 -20.49 0.47 -3.65
N VAL A 25 -19.41 1.15 -3.26
CA VAL A 25 -18.74 2.18 -4.07
C VAL A 25 -17.52 1.65 -4.84
N ILE A 26 -17.12 0.40 -4.58
CA ILE A 26 -15.87 -0.19 -5.09
C ILE A 26 -15.82 -0.30 -6.63
N PHE A 27 -16.99 -0.35 -7.28
CA PHE A 27 -17.12 -0.45 -8.73
C PHE A 27 -17.39 0.89 -9.43
N PHE A 28 -17.56 1.98 -8.67
CA PHE A 28 -18.02 3.27 -9.22
C PHE A 28 -16.88 4.26 -9.47
N SER A 29 -16.00 4.49 -8.50
CA SER A 29 -14.97 5.54 -8.62
C SER A 29 -13.71 5.26 -7.83
N GLU A 30 -12.59 5.16 -8.54
CA GLU A 30 -11.24 5.06 -7.96
C GLU A 30 -10.94 6.22 -7.00
N CYS A 31 -11.41 7.43 -7.34
CA CYS A 31 -11.18 8.62 -6.52
C CYS A 31 -11.87 8.49 -5.15
N VAL A 32 -13.12 8.03 -5.15
CA VAL A 32 -13.91 7.83 -3.93
C VAL A 32 -13.25 6.77 -3.04
N ILE A 33 -12.87 5.63 -3.62
CA ILE A 33 -12.19 4.55 -2.87
C ILE A 33 -10.86 5.04 -2.30
N THR A 34 -10.10 5.84 -3.07
CA THR A 34 -8.84 6.44 -2.59
C THR A 34 -9.08 7.37 -1.41
N ILE A 35 -10.14 8.19 -1.41
CA ILE A 35 -10.49 9.05 -0.28
C ILE A 35 -10.82 8.21 0.96
N PHE A 36 -11.67 7.20 0.81
CA PHE A 36 -12.02 6.29 1.91
C PHE A 36 -10.79 5.56 2.45
N LEU A 37 -9.89 5.08 1.59
CA LEU A 37 -8.65 4.43 1.98
C LEU A 37 -7.72 5.37 2.76
N VAL A 38 -7.58 6.62 2.31
CA VAL A 38 -6.77 7.62 3.03
C VAL A 38 -7.38 7.93 4.40
N CYS A 39 -8.71 8.04 4.49
CA CYS A 39 -9.40 8.24 5.76
C CYS A 39 -9.23 7.03 6.69
N SER A 40 -9.37 5.80 6.17
CA SER A 40 -9.22 4.59 6.97
C SER A 40 -7.81 4.45 7.53
N VAL A 41 -6.79 4.78 6.73
CA VAL A 41 -5.39 4.79 7.18
C VAL A 41 -5.13 5.87 8.24
N ARG A 42 -5.76 7.05 8.16
CA ARG A 42 -5.65 8.06 9.23
C ARG A 42 -6.18 7.54 10.56
N VAL A 43 -7.30 6.81 10.55
CA VAL A 43 -7.86 6.17 11.75
C VAL A 43 -6.89 5.12 12.29
N VAL A 44 -6.34 4.26 11.41
CA VAL A 44 -5.35 3.25 11.80
C VAL A 44 -4.13 3.89 12.47
N LEU A 45 -3.55 4.94 11.90
CA LEU A 45 -2.39 5.62 12.49
C LEU A 45 -2.74 6.36 13.79
N PHE A 46 -3.93 6.94 13.89
CA PHE A 46 -4.42 7.54 15.13
C PHE A 46 -4.50 6.49 16.25
N MET A 47 -5.12 5.33 15.96
CA MET A 47 -5.24 4.24 16.93
C MET A 47 -3.89 3.61 17.26
N LEU A 48 -2.96 3.54 16.30
CA LEU A 48 -1.60 3.09 16.53
C LEU A 48 -0.85 4.05 17.48
N ARG A 49 -1.04 5.36 17.33
CA ARG A 49 -0.50 6.36 18.26
C ARG A 49 -1.16 6.25 19.63
N LEU A 50 -2.48 6.09 19.69
CA LEU A 50 -3.24 6.05 20.94
C LEU A 50 -2.91 4.80 21.77
N LEU A 51 -2.92 3.61 21.14
CA LEU A 51 -2.76 2.34 21.84
C LEU A 51 -1.29 1.97 22.03
N CYS A 52 -0.46 2.19 21.00
CA CYS A 52 0.94 1.73 20.98
C CYS A 52 1.96 2.86 21.17
N GLY A 53 1.53 4.13 21.24
CA GLY A 53 2.44 5.27 21.41
C GLY A 53 3.31 5.56 20.18
N ILE A 54 3.07 4.91 19.04
CA ILE A 54 3.92 5.04 17.85
C ILE A 54 3.64 6.37 17.16
N LYS A 55 4.72 7.10 16.87
CA LYS A 55 4.72 8.36 16.10
C LYS A 55 5.63 8.19 14.90
N TYR A 56 5.37 8.96 13.86
CA TYR A 56 6.24 9.03 12.69
C TYR A 56 6.51 10.49 12.32
N GLU A 57 7.63 10.68 11.66
CA GLU A 57 8.06 11.96 11.10
C GLU A 57 8.38 11.74 9.63
N VAL A 58 7.98 12.67 8.77
CA VAL A 58 8.30 12.65 7.35
C VAL A 58 9.25 13.80 7.07
N ARG A 59 10.44 13.48 6.57
CA ARG A 59 11.49 14.44 6.21
C ARG A 59 11.74 14.38 4.70
N GLY A 60 12.17 15.50 4.11
CA GLY A 60 12.52 15.56 2.69
C GLY A 60 11.32 15.63 1.74
N MET A 61 10.18 16.17 2.18
CA MET A 61 8.97 16.31 1.35
C MET A 61 9.21 17.24 0.15
N GLU A 62 10.14 18.18 0.27
CA GLU A 62 10.60 19.08 -0.78
C GLU A 62 11.27 18.35 -1.95
N ASN A 63 11.77 17.12 -1.74
CA ASN A 63 12.40 16.32 -2.79
C ASN A 63 11.38 15.57 -3.67
N ILE A 64 10.09 15.66 -3.36
CA ILE A 64 9.06 14.91 -4.10
C ILE A 64 8.78 15.60 -5.44
N PRO A 65 8.99 14.92 -6.58
CA PRO A 65 8.71 15.49 -7.90
C PRO A 65 7.22 15.76 -8.11
N LYS A 66 6.90 16.79 -8.92
CA LYS A 66 5.50 17.09 -9.33
C LYS A 66 4.96 16.13 -10.38
N GLN A 67 5.83 15.49 -11.15
CA GLN A 67 5.52 14.50 -12.18
C GLN A 67 5.56 13.08 -11.60
N PRO A 68 4.94 12.07 -12.23
CA PRO A 68 5.01 10.68 -11.76
C PRO A 68 6.45 10.19 -11.57
N PHE A 69 6.68 9.46 -10.49
CA PHE A 69 8.00 8.93 -10.11
C PHE A 69 7.89 7.49 -9.59
N ILE A 70 9.04 6.87 -9.35
CA ILE A 70 9.12 5.55 -8.72
C ILE A 70 9.63 5.73 -7.30
N ILE A 71 8.87 5.22 -6.33
CA ILE A 71 9.29 5.08 -4.94
C ILE A 71 9.88 3.69 -4.78
N ALA A 72 11.17 3.62 -4.48
CA ALA A 72 11.83 2.40 -4.08
C ALA A 72 12.14 2.47 -2.57
N SER A 73 11.53 1.59 -1.79
CA SER A 73 11.70 1.55 -0.34
C SER A 73 12.15 0.17 0.12
N LYS A 74 12.88 0.12 1.24
CA LYS A 74 13.01 -1.11 2.02
C LYS A 74 11.62 -1.56 2.48
N HIS A 75 11.43 -2.86 2.66
CA HIS A 75 10.19 -3.40 3.20
C HIS A 75 10.49 -4.06 4.54
N GLN A 76 10.24 -3.37 5.65
CA GLN A 76 10.48 -3.90 6.99
C GLN A 76 9.16 -4.21 7.70
N SER A 77 8.09 -3.49 7.39
CA SER A 77 6.79 -3.72 8.02
C SER A 77 5.60 -3.34 7.12
N PRO A 78 4.35 -3.58 7.57
CA PRO A 78 3.16 -3.02 6.92
C PRO A 78 3.05 -1.49 7.06
N PHE A 79 3.77 -0.88 8.01
CA PHE A 79 3.67 0.53 8.36
C PHE A 79 3.97 1.44 7.16
N GLU A 80 4.95 1.08 6.34
CA GLU A 80 5.35 1.79 5.13
C GLU A 80 4.18 1.93 4.16
N THR A 81 3.36 0.88 4.02
CA THR A 81 2.17 0.93 3.17
C THR A 81 1.18 1.99 3.65
N PHE A 82 0.94 2.09 4.96
CA PHE A 82 0.06 3.12 5.53
C PHE A 82 0.60 4.53 5.25
N ILE A 83 1.89 4.76 5.49
CA ILE A 83 2.49 6.07 5.25
C ILE A 83 2.44 6.43 3.76
N PHE A 84 2.78 5.51 2.86
CA PHE A 84 2.75 5.78 1.43
C PHE A 84 1.35 6.03 0.87
N ILE A 85 0.32 5.36 1.39
CA ILE A 85 -1.08 5.66 1.03
C ILE A 85 -1.42 7.12 1.37
N LEU A 86 -0.98 7.62 2.53
CA LEU A 86 -1.25 9.00 2.94
C LEU A 86 -0.49 10.04 2.10
N LEU A 87 0.79 9.77 1.83
CA LEU A 87 1.67 10.69 1.12
C LEU A 87 1.42 10.70 -0.39
N PHE A 88 1.15 9.52 -0.97
CA PHE A 88 1.13 9.32 -2.42
C PHE A 88 -0.20 8.73 -2.87
N ARG A 89 -1.29 9.49 -2.72
CA ARG A 89 -2.67 9.03 -2.96
C ARG A 89 -2.94 8.43 -4.33
N LYS A 90 -2.20 8.84 -5.37
CA LYS A 90 -2.34 8.33 -6.74
C LYS A 90 -1.42 7.15 -7.04
N ALA A 91 -0.49 6.82 -6.15
CA ALA A 91 0.51 5.81 -6.41
C ALA A 91 -0.09 4.40 -6.43
N VAL A 92 0.56 3.51 -7.17
CA VAL A 92 0.21 2.09 -7.25
C VAL A 92 1.35 1.23 -6.73
N PHE A 93 1.02 0.21 -5.99
CA PHE A 93 1.99 -0.77 -5.52
C PHE A 93 2.18 -1.88 -6.56
N ILE A 94 3.42 -2.35 -6.68
CA ILE A 94 3.72 -3.65 -7.28
C ILE A 94 3.59 -4.72 -6.19
N LEU A 95 2.63 -5.63 -6.36
CA LEU A 95 2.16 -6.56 -5.36
C LEU A 95 2.26 -8.01 -5.84
N LYS A 96 2.37 -8.94 -4.90
CA LYS A 96 2.27 -10.38 -5.15
C LYS A 96 0.89 -10.72 -5.72
N ARG A 97 0.83 -11.55 -6.76
CA ARG A 97 -0.42 -11.98 -7.41
C ARG A 97 -1.40 -12.61 -6.42
N GLU A 98 -0.88 -13.31 -5.41
CA GLU A 98 -1.67 -14.01 -4.40
C GLU A 98 -2.54 -13.05 -3.59
N LEU A 99 -2.13 -11.79 -3.42
CA LEU A 99 -2.89 -10.78 -2.67
C LEU A 99 -4.23 -10.44 -3.33
N LYS A 100 -4.38 -10.73 -4.63
CA LYS A 100 -5.65 -10.57 -5.35
C LYS A 100 -6.75 -11.46 -4.76
N TRP A 101 -6.38 -12.59 -4.16
CA TRP A 101 -7.33 -13.62 -3.69
C TRP A 101 -7.68 -13.49 -2.21
N ILE A 102 -7.05 -12.55 -1.49
CA ILE A 102 -7.41 -12.30 -0.10
C ILE A 102 -8.81 -11.67 -0.10
N PRO A 103 -9.81 -12.27 0.59
CA PRO A 103 -11.14 -11.70 0.69
C PRO A 103 -11.07 -10.26 1.19
N PHE A 104 -11.95 -9.40 0.69
CA PHE A 104 -12.03 -7.97 1.04
C PHE A 104 -10.85 -7.12 0.51
N ILE A 105 -9.62 -7.46 0.89
CA ILE A 105 -8.40 -6.75 0.50
C ILE A 105 -8.18 -6.83 -1.01
N GLY A 106 -8.28 -8.03 -1.57
CA GLY A 106 -8.06 -8.27 -2.99
C GLY A 106 -8.97 -7.42 -3.88
N LEU A 107 -10.24 -7.25 -3.50
CA LEU A 107 -11.20 -6.41 -4.21
C LEU A 107 -10.75 -4.95 -4.25
N HIS A 108 -10.30 -4.40 -3.12
CA HIS A 108 -9.78 -3.03 -3.06
C HIS A 108 -8.52 -2.86 -3.90
N LEU A 109 -7.60 -3.82 -3.84
CA LEU A 109 -6.36 -3.77 -4.62
C LEU A 109 -6.65 -3.83 -6.13
N ILE A 110 -7.66 -4.58 -6.56
CA ILE A 110 -8.10 -4.60 -7.96
C ILE A 110 -8.76 -3.27 -8.33
N ALA A 111 -9.67 -2.77 -7.51
CA ALA A 111 -10.41 -1.54 -7.78
C ALA A 111 -9.50 -0.31 -7.84
N LEU A 112 -8.48 -0.25 -6.99
CA LEU A 112 -7.44 0.77 -7.02
C LEU A 112 -6.44 0.56 -8.17
N LYS A 113 -6.66 -0.44 -9.03
CA LYS A 113 -5.77 -0.83 -10.11
C LYS A 113 -4.34 -0.95 -9.58
N MET A 114 -4.05 -1.86 -8.66
CA MET A 114 -2.65 -2.17 -8.31
C MET A 114 -1.97 -2.99 -9.41
N ILE A 115 -0.65 -3.16 -9.36
CA ILE A 115 0.10 -3.99 -10.30
C ILE A 115 0.38 -5.32 -9.63
N PHE A 116 -0.17 -6.42 -10.16
CA PHE A 116 0.02 -7.76 -9.59
C PHE A 116 1.07 -8.52 -10.39
N ILE A 117 1.99 -9.20 -9.69
CA ILE A 117 3.11 -9.90 -10.30
C ILE A 117 3.22 -11.32 -9.76
N ASN A 118 3.53 -12.24 -10.65
CA ASN A 118 3.97 -13.57 -10.28
C ASN A 118 5.49 -13.62 -10.35
N ARG A 119 6.14 -13.82 -9.19
CA ARG A 119 7.61 -13.78 -9.09
C ARG A 119 8.29 -15.08 -9.53
N SER A 120 7.54 -16.17 -9.69
CA SER A 120 8.06 -17.42 -10.24
C SER A 120 8.35 -17.35 -11.73
N ASP A 121 7.79 -16.37 -12.46
CA ASP A 121 7.75 -16.37 -13.93
C ASP A 121 8.96 -15.66 -14.58
N GLY A 122 10.04 -15.44 -13.82
CA GLY A 122 11.33 -14.96 -14.32
C GLY A 122 11.25 -13.69 -15.18
N ILE A 123 11.94 -13.68 -16.33
CA ILE A 123 12.06 -12.51 -17.24
C ILE A 123 10.71 -12.06 -17.82
N SER A 124 9.76 -12.97 -18.03
CA SER A 124 8.42 -12.65 -18.56
C SER A 124 7.66 -11.70 -17.63
N SER A 125 7.80 -11.92 -16.31
CA SER A 125 7.19 -11.06 -15.29
C SER A 125 7.71 -9.62 -15.34
N ILE A 126 9.00 -9.42 -15.64
CA ILE A 126 9.64 -8.10 -15.70
C ILE A 126 9.09 -7.28 -16.87
N ARG A 127 8.99 -7.88 -18.07
CA ARG A 127 8.41 -7.18 -19.23
C ARG A 127 6.96 -6.76 -18.98
N HIS A 128 6.18 -7.63 -18.34
CA HIS A 128 4.81 -7.35 -17.96
C HIS A 128 4.73 -6.19 -16.95
N ILE A 129 5.58 -6.20 -15.92
CA ILE A 129 5.71 -5.12 -14.94
C ILE A 129 6.00 -3.80 -15.62
N ILE A 130 7.02 -3.75 -16.50
CA ILE A 130 7.41 -2.53 -17.19
C ILE A 130 6.25 -2.01 -18.05
N LYS A 131 5.52 -2.89 -18.74
CA LYS A 131 4.34 -2.51 -19.54
C LYS A 131 3.28 -1.86 -18.65
N LEU A 132 2.90 -2.50 -17.54
CA LEU A 132 1.89 -1.98 -16.63
C LEU A 132 2.35 -0.68 -15.96
N ALA A 133 3.59 -0.60 -15.49
CA ALA A 133 4.14 0.60 -14.88
C ALA A 133 4.09 1.80 -15.86
N LYS A 134 4.46 1.59 -17.14
CA LYS A 134 4.34 2.61 -18.19
C LYS A 134 2.89 3.07 -18.39
N MET A 135 1.92 2.16 -18.35
CA MET A 135 0.50 2.54 -18.45
C MET A 135 0.07 3.43 -17.28
N ARG A 136 0.49 3.10 -16.05
CA ARG A 136 0.10 3.87 -14.85
C ARG A 136 0.79 5.23 -14.79
N ILE A 137 2.04 5.32 -15.24
CA ILE A 137 2.73 6.61 -15.37
C ILE A 137 1.98 7.52 -16.36
N LYS A 138 1.47 6.98 -17.48
CA LYS A 138 0.61 7.73 -18.42
C LYS A 138 -0.71 8.20 -17.80
N GLU A 139 -1.23 7.47 -16.81
CA GLU A 139 -2.39 7.88 -16.00
C GLU A 139 -2.04 8.91 -14.89
N ASN A 140 -0.82 9.45 -14.90
CA ASN A 140 -0.31 10.36 -13.88
C ASN A 140 -0.25 9.72 -12.47
N ARG A 141 0.18 8.45 -12.41
CA ARG A 141 0.30 7.67 -11.17
C ARG A 141 1.74 7.24 -10.94
N SER A 142 2.27 7.54 -9.75
CA SER A 142 3.58 7.07 -9.30
C SER A 142 3.56 5.56 -8.99
N ILE A 143 4.71 4.92 -9.03
CA ILE A 143 4.85 3.49 -8.75
C ILE A 143 5.59 3.29 -7.43
N ILE A 144 5.08 2.42 -6.55
CA ILE A 144 5.76 2.02 -5.32
C ILE A 144 6.27 0.59 -5.50
N ILE A 145 7.56 0.41 -5.26
CA ILE A 145 8.25 -0.87 -5.32
C ILE A 145 9.01 -1.14 -4.02
N PHE A 146 9.08 -2.41 -3.67
CA PHE A 146 9.92 -2.95 -2.61
C PHE A 146 10.93 -3.88 -3.27
N PRO A 147 12.13 -3.39 -3.66
CA PRO A 147 13.08 -4.15 -4.51
C PRO A 147 13.51 -5.49 -3.90
N GLU A 148 13.60 -5.55 -2.58
CA GLU A 148 13.96 -6.74 -1.79
C GLU A 148 12.93 -7.88 -1.95
N GLY A 149 11.70 -7.54 -2.33
CA GLY A 149 10.59 -8.47 -2.53
C GLY A 149 10.05 -9.11 -1.24
N THR A 150 10.86 -9.28 -0.21
CA THR A 150 10.47 -9.85 1.10
C THR A 150 10.71 -8.82 2.20
N ARG A 151 10.18 -9.08 3.41
CA ARG A 151 10.48 -8.19 4.52
C ARG A 151 11.91 -8.40 4.98
N THR A 152 12.71 -7.34 5.03
CA THR A 152 14.09 -7.40 5.53
C THR A 152 14.11 -7.29 7.05
N THR A 153 14.95 -8.11 7.68
CA THR A 153 15.23 -8.02 9.11
C THR A 153 16.17 -6.83 9.38
N ILE A 154 16.14 -6.32 10.61
CA ILE A 154 17.05 -5.25 11.05
C ILE A 154 18.50 -5.75 10.89
N ASN A 155 19.36 -4.96 10.24
CA ASN A 155 20.78 -5.21 9.93
C ASN A 155 21.13 -6.09 8.71
N GLN A 156 20.21 -6.39 7.79
CA GLN A 156 20.61 -6.94 6.50
C GLN A 156 21.17 -5.84 5.58
N ASN A 157 22.45 -5.94 5.23
CA ASN A 157 23.05 -5.15 4.16
C ASN A 157 22.42 -5.54 2.82
N ILE A 158 22.03 -4.53 2.05
CA ILE A 158 21.51 -4.69 0.70
C ILE A 158 22.67 -5.22 -0.17
N LYS A 159 22.49 -6.38 -0.81
CA LYS A 159 23.40 -6.86 -1.86
C LYS A 159 23.12 -6.12 -3.16
#